data_AF-A0AAV3Z3G6-F1
#
_entry.id   AF-A0AAV3Z3G6-F1
#
_cell.length_a   1.000
_cell.length_b   1.000
_cell.length_c   1.000
_cell.angle_alpha   90.00
_cell.angle_beta   90.00
_cell.angle_gamma   90.00
#
_symmetry.space_group_name_H-M   'P 1'
#
loop_
_entity.id
_entity.type
_entity.pdbx_description
1 polymer ?
#
loop_
_entity_poly.entity_id
_entity_poly.type
_entity_poly.pdbx_seq_one_letter_code
_entity_poly.pdbx_strand_id
1 'polypeptide(L)'
;MSFTSAVCVFVVTVSVLSLCVTQGLEYVLEVLVVLDKPSVERWEPEARQAGNTLDMEVRGLMLEVNTVYRALQAQGINISVSLTDDRVIYAQDNILCETNTNCPPFVDSLLSLHLFKKWLDSQAFTFDAALLITAYPFLDSNIGRAELGTVCQGGISVVAPYYDISQVQNIAHELGHVLGLDHDGETNSCPGSDGFVMRRRSSPLDRNAHTFSACSVEHLRVLLPSSQCLSPENTTAIRSPRFGQLVGADESCRRYTGLHVSRYYYYKGSYTRICESVVCEVSLEVISDAKFNVFGVPVRSPEGMQCESRHSCQEGHCVSDPTASPIWNKRCPFGDTPSPFSQQIQTCLDVKNQTKCDFLMWKDICCETCNM
;
A
#
# COMPACT_ATOMS: atom_id res chain seq x y z
N MET A 1 -32.78 6.30 24.81
CA MET A 1 -33.65 5.66 23.81
C MET A 1 -33.52 6.46 22.53
N SER A 2 -32.56 6.13 21.68
CA SER A 2 -32.39 6.79 20.37
C SER A 2 -33.04 5.94 19.30
N PHE A 3 -33.88 6.57 18.49
CA PHE A 3 -34.59 5.96 17.37
C PHE A 3 -33.62 5.76 16.20
N THR A 4 -33.47 4.53 15.73
CA THR A 4 -32.89 4.22 14.41
C THR A 4 -33.95 4.48 13.35
N SER A 5 -33.73 5.46 12.47
CA SER A 5 -34.61 5.69 11.32
C SER A 5 -34.29 4.69 10.21
N ALA A 6 -35.19 3.74 9.97
CA ALA A 6 -35.17 2.89 8.79
C ALA A 6 -35.82 3.63 7.61
N VAL A 7 -35.10 3.85 6.51
CA VAL A 7 -35.68 4.37 5.27
C VAL A 7 -36.29 3.21 4.49
N CYS A 8 -37.62 3.05 4.56
CA CYS A 8 -38.35 2.06 3.78
C CYS A 8 -38.94 2.71 2.51
N VAL A 9 -38.50 2.28 1.33
CA VAL A 9 -39.15 2.63 0.06
C VAL A 9 -40.32 1.67 -0.16
N PHE A 10 -41.55 2.17 -0.06
CA PHE A 10 -42.76 1.39 -0.34
C PHE A 10 -43.05 1.37 -1.84
N VAL A 11 -42.77 0.24 -2.51
CA VAL A 11 -43.33 -0.04 -3.84
C VAL A 11 -44.55 -0.94 -3.65
N VAL A 12 -45.73 -0.39 -3.90
CA VAL A 12 -46.99 -1.15 -3.85
C VAL A 12 -47.08 -1.98 -5.13
N THR A 13 -46.76 -3.28 -5.06
CA THR A 13 -47.49 -4.39 -5.71
C THR A 13 -46.83 -5.75 -5.39
N VAL A 14 -47.67 -6.66 -4.88
CA VAL A 14 -47.58 -8.13 -4.77
C VAL A 14 -46.18 -8.77 -4.59
N SER A 15 -45.94 -9.25 -3.36
CA SER A 15 -44.95 -10.27 -2.97
C SER A 15 -43.48 -9.95 -3.23
N VAL A 16 -42.89 -9.12 -2.36
CA VAL A 16 -41.42 -8.98 -2.26
C VAL A 16 -41.04 -9.13 -0.80
N LEU A 17 -40.10 -10.04 -0.51
CA LEU A 17 -39.41 -10.10 0.78
C LEU A 17 -38.86 -8.71 1.09
N SER A 18 -39.27 -8.14 2.23
CA SER A 18 -38.76 -6.87 2.71
C SER A 18 -37.30 -7.02 3.10
N LEU A 19 -36.37 -6.73 2.18
CA LEU A 19 -34.97 -6.51 2.51
C LEU A 19 -34.87 -5.14 3.19
N CYS A 20 -35.01 -5.12 4.52
CA CYS A 20 -34.61 -3.98 5.32
C CYS A 20 -33.07 -3.96 5.30
N VAL A 21 -32.49 -3.20 4.36
CA VAL A 21 -31.06 -2.89 4.41
C VAL A 21 -30.91 -1.91 5.57
N THR A 22 -30.50 -2.41 6.74
CA THR A 22 -29.96 -1.55 7.78
C THR A 22 -28.75 -0.87 7.18
N GLN A 23 -28.86 0.42 6.84
CA GLN A 23 -27.67 1.23 6.58
C GLN A 23 -26.86 1.20 7.88
N GLY A 24 -25.74 0.47 7.85
CA GLY A 24 -24.83 0.42 8.98
C GLY A 24 -24.31 1.83 9.29
N LEU A 25 -23.98 2.07 10.56
CA LEU A 25 -23.27 3.29 10.95
C LEU A 25 -22.00 3.42 10.09
N GLU A 26 -21.79 4.58 9.51
CA GLU A 26 -20.60 4.93 8.72
C GLU A 26 -19.59 5.60 9.64
N TYR A 27 -18.34 5.15 9.54
CA TYR A 27 -17.21 5.66 10.28
C TYR A 27 -16.14 6.18 9.32
N VAL A 28 -15.50 7.27 9.68
CA VAL A 28 -14.40 7.87 8.93
C VAL A 28 -13.26 8.07 9.89
N LEU A 29 -12.09 7.52 9.55
CA LEU A 29 -10.84 7.76 10.25
C LEU A 29 -10.10 8.89 9.54
N GLU A 30 -10.07 10.08 10.14
CA GLU A 30 -9.33 11.23 9.63
C GLU A 30 -7.86 11.15 10.04
N VAL A 31 -6.98 10.90 9.06
CA VAL A 31 -5.55 10.70 9.30
C VAL A 31 -4.75 11.94 8.89
N LEU A 32 -4.03 12.52 9.85
CA LEU A 32 -2.98 13.50 9.58
C LEU A 32 -1.71 12.77 9.15
N VAL A 33 -1.41 12.82 7.86
CA VAL A 33 -0.18 12.21 7.31
C VAL A 33 0.96 13.22 7.32
N VAL A 34 2.06 12.84 7.94
CA VAL A 34 3.28 13.65 8.07
C VAL A 34 4.46 12.91 7.47
N LEU A 35 5.25 13.61 6.66
CA LEU A 35 6.58 13.16 6.24
C LEU A 35 7.61 14.06 6.93
N ASP A 36 8.60 13.46 7.58
CA ASP A 36 9.75 14.22 8.10
C ASP A 36 10.66 14.69 6.96
N LYS A 37 11.54 15.66 7.25
CA LYS A 37 12.45 16.22 6.24
C LYS A 37 13.26 15.13 5.49
N PRO A 38 13.85 14.13 6.16
CA PRO A 38 14.58 13.06 5.48
C PRO A 38 13.70 12.24 4.52
N SER A 39 12.43 12.05 4.84
CA SER A 39 11.47 11.36 3.96
C SER A 39 11.17 12.16 2.71
N VAL A 40 10.97 13.47 2.87
CA VAL A 40 10.76 14.36 1.73
C VAL A 40 11.99 14.36 0.82
N GLU A 41 13.19 14.51 1.39
CA GLU A 41 14.46 14.54 0.64
C GLU A 41 14.74 13.23 -0.09
N ARG A 42 14.27 12.09 0.43
CA ARG A 42 14.48 10.77 -0.18
C ARG A 42 13.40 10.42 -1.21
N TRP A 43 12.12 10.64 -0.90
CA TRP A 43 11.00 10.19 -1.75
C TRP A 43 10.71 11.17 -2.89
N GLU A 44 10.88 12.48 -2.70
CA GLU A 44 10.57 13.46 -3.75
C GLU A 44 11.37 13.25 -5.05
N PRO A 45 12.69 12.93 -5.04
CA PRO A 45 13.42 12.57 -6.25
C PRO A 45 12.87 11.32 -6.95
N GLU A 46 12.47 10.29 -6.21
CA GLU A 46 11.91 9.07 -6.79
C GLU A 46 10.56 9.33 -7.46
N ALA A 47 9.68 10.10 -6.81
CA ALA A 47 8.39 10.49 -7.39
C ALA A 47 8.59 11.31 -8.67
N ARG A 48 9.53 12.26 -8.66
CA ARG A 48 9.89 13.05 -9.85
C ARG A 48 10.41 12.20 -11.00
N GLN A 49 11.23 11.19 -10.70
CA GLN A 49 11.75 10.26 -11.72
C GLN A 49 10.62 9.48 -12.40
N ALA A 50 9.56 9.14 -11.66
CA ALA A 50 8.36 8.49 -12.20
C ALA A 50 7.39 9.47 -12.91
N GLY A 51 7.70 10.76 -12.98
CA GLY A 51 6.83 11.78 -13.58
C GLY A 51 5.69 12.24 -12.66
N ASN A 52 5.78 11.96 -11.37
CA ASN A 52 4.77 12.27 -10.36
C ASN A 52 5.22 13.43 -9.45
N THR A 53 4.29 13.96 -8.66
CA THR A 53 4.63 14.75 -7.47
C THR A 53 4.64 13.84 -6.24
N LEU A 54 5.41 14.21 -5.21
CA LEU A 54 5.39 13.52 -3.91
C LEU A 54 3.97 13.45 -3.34
N ASP A 55 3.21 14.54 -3.49
CA ASP A 55 1.83 14.63 -3.00
C ASP A 55 0.88 13.64 -3.69
N MET A 56 0.98 13.49 -5.01
CA MET A 56 0.20 12.50 -5.74
C MET A 56 0.48 11.08 -5.24
N GLU A 57 1.76 10.73 -5.02
CA GLU A 57 2.14 9.39 -4.57
C GLU A 57 1.71 9.11 -3.13
N VAL A 58 1.93 10.04 -2.18
CA VAL A 58 1.49 9.86 -0.79
C VAL A 58 -0.03 9.72 -0.72
N ARG A 59 -0.78 10.55 -1.45
CA ARG A 59 -2.24 10.44 -1.50
C ARG A 59 -2.70 9.16 -2.19
N GLY A 60 -2.02 8.74 -3.25
CA GLY A 60 -2.26 7.47 -3.93
C GLY A 60 -2.05 6.28 -2.99
N LEU A 61 -1.00 6.32 -2.18
CA LEU A 61 -0.73 5.33 -1.15
C LEU A 61 -1.84 5.29 -0.09
N MET A 62 -2.34 6.46 0.36
CA MET A 62 -3.44 6.52 1.33
C MET A 62 -4.79 6.07 0.74
N LEU A 63 -4.99 6.19 -0.57
CA LEU A 63 -6.14 5.56 -1.26
C LEU A 63 -6.06 4.04 -1.21
N GLU A 64 -4.87 3.45 -1.33
CA GLU A 64 -4.65 2.01 -1.16
C GLU A 64 -4.95 1.56 0.27
N VAL A 65 -4.49 2.33 1.27
CA VAL A 65 -4.80 2.09 2.69
C VAL A 65 -6.31 2.12 2.91
N ASN A 66 -7.01 3.13 2.37
CA ASN A 66 -8.47 3.20 2.43
C ASN A 66 -9.15 1.98 1.79
N THR A 67 -8.58 1.42 0.73
CA THR A 67 -9.10 0.19 0.09
C THR A 67 -9.04 -1.01 1.04
N VAL A 68 -7.95 -1.15 1.81
CA VAL A 68 -7.82 -2.18 2.85
C VAL A 68 -8.90 -2.03 3.93
N TYR A 69 -9.18 -0.81 4.37
CA TYR A 69 -10.25 -0.55 5.34
C TYR A 69 -11.65 -0.79 4.76
N ARG A 70 -11.90 -0.39 3.50
CA ARG A 70 -13.18 -0.63 2.83
C ARG A 70 -13.49 -2.11 2.62
N ALA A 71 -12.49 -3.00 2.60
CA ALA A 71 -12.73 -4.45 2.57
C ALA A 71 -13.57 -4.93 3.78
N LEU A 72 -13.56 -4.20 4.90
CA LEU A 72 -14.41 -4.47 6.06
C LEU A 72 -15.92 -4.28 5.78
N GLN A 73 -16.28 -3.54 4.73
CA GLN A 73 -17.68 -3.34 4.34
C GLN A 73 -18.37 -4.66 4.00
N ALA A 74 -17.66 -5.59 3.36
CA ALA A 74 -18.15 -6.94 3.08
C ALA A 74 -18.45 -7.75 4.37
N GLN A 75 -17.88 -7.33 5.51
CA GLN A 75 -18.08 -7.91 6.83
C GLN A 75 -19.07 -7.11 7.70
N GLY A 76 -19.77 -6.13 7.11
CA GLY A 76 -20.79 -5.32 7.78
C GLY A 76 -20.23 -4.15 8.60
N ILE A 77 -18.96 -3.78 8.42
CA ILE A 77 -18.35 -2.61 9.06
C ILE A 77 -18.08 -1.56 7.98
N ASN A 78 -18.78 -0.44 8.04
CA ASN A 78 -18.58 0.67 7.10
C ASN A 78 -17.59 1.68 7.69
N ILE A 79 -16.29 1.43 7.52
CA ILE A 79 -15.23 2.37 7.90
C ILE A 79 -14.40 2.75 6.66
N SER A 80 -14.03 4.02 6.57
CA SER A 80 -13.12 4.53 5.55
C SER A 80 -12.02 5.39 6.15
N VAL A 81 -10.94 5.57 5.41
CA VAL A 81 -9.81 6.43 5.76
C VAL A 81 -9.84 7.68 4.87
N SER A 82 -9.70 8.84 5.49
CA SER A 82 -9.56 10.14 4.83
C SER A 82 -8.28 10.84 5.29
N LEU A 83 -7.93 11.94 4.61
CA LEU A 83 -6.86 12.83 5.06
C LEU A 83 -7.47 14.00 5.82
N THR A 84 -6.90 14.29 6.99
CA THR A 84 -7.24 15.50 7.75
C THR A 84 -7.02 16.74 6.87
N ASP A 85 -8.05 17.59 6.77
CA ASP A 85 -8.08 18.82 5.94
C ASP A 85 -7.69 18.61 4.46
N ASP A 86 -7.86 17.40 3.90
CA ASP A 86 -7.43 17.05 2.54
C ASP A 86 -5.95 17.41 2.27
N ARG A 87 -5.04 17.22 3.23
CA ARG A 87 -3.62 17.58 3.09
C ARG A 87 -2.65 16.55 3.65
N VAL A 88 -1.43 16.59 3.12
CA VAL A 88 -0.23 15.91 3.64
C VAL A 88 0.71 16.97 4.19
N ILE A 89 1.33 16.72 5.33
CA ILE A 89 2.27 17.64 5.97
C ILE A 89 3.70 17.23 5.62
N TYR A 90 4.45 18.15 5.01
CA TYR A 90 5.87 17.98 4.69
C TYR A 90 6.71 18.78 5.68
N ALA A 91 7.10 18.16 6.79
CA ALA A 91 7.84 18.83 7.83
C ALA A 91 9.26 19.20 7.37
N GLN A 92 9.76 20.35 7.82
CA GLN A 92 11.13 20.79 7.58
C GLN A 92 12.09 20.33 8.69
N ASP A 93 11.56 19.64 9.70
CA ASP A 93 12.28 19.15 10.86
C ASP A 93 12.71 17.69 10.67
N ASN A 94 13.82 17.34 11.33
CA ASN A 94 14.20 15.96 11.55
C ASN A 94 13.48 15.46 12.83
N ILE A 95 12.19 15.17 12.70
CA ILE A 95 11.28 14.90 13.82
C ILE A 95 11.82 13.82 14.78
N LEU A 96 12.49 12.80 14.24
CA LEU A 96 12.95 11.64 15.00
C LEU A 96 14.37 11.78 15.59
N CYS A 97 14.93 12.98 15.57
CA CYS A 97 16.27 13.23 16.10
C CYS A 97 16.21 14.01 17.42
N GLU A 98 17.10 13.69 18.37
CA GLU A 98 17.22 14.44 19.63
C GLU A 98 17.51 15.92 19.39
N THR A 99 18.30 16.21 18.35
CA THR A 99 18.50 17.55 17.81
C THR A 99 18.38 17.52 16.28
N ASN A 100 17.94 18.63 15.68
CA ASN A 100 17.78 18.74 14.22
C ASN A 100 19.07 18.49 13.41
N THR A 101 20.24 18.36 14.05
CA THR A 101 21.55 18.21 13.39
C THR A 101 22.29 16.92 13.73
N ASN A 102 21.85 16.14 14.72
CA ASN A 102 22.51 14.89 15.12
C ASN A 102 21.53 13.72 15.07
N CYS A 103 21.42 13.12 13.89
CA CYS A 103 20.49 12.02 13.63
C CYS A 103 21.25 10.70 13.54
N PRO A 104 20.85 9.67 14.31
CA PRO A 104 21.44 8.35 14.16
C PRO A 104 21.03 7.72 12.81
N PRO A 105 21.82 6.78 12.27
CA PRO A 105 21.48 6.08 11.03
C PRO A 105 20.26 5.15 11.17
N PHE A 106 19.91 4.79 12.40
CA PHE A 106 18.74 4.00 12.77
C PHE A 106 18.11 4.62 14.03
N VAL A 107 16.79 4.53 14.18
CA VAL A 107 16.06 5.07 15.35
C VAL A 107 15.33 3.96 16.10
N ASP A 108 15.05 4.17 17.38
CA ASP A 108 14.20 3.26 18.15
C ASP A 108 12.72 3.57 17.87
N SER A 109 11.90 2.56 17.56
CA SER A 109 10.50 2.78 17.14
C SER A 109 9.63 3.37 18.25
N LEU A 110 9.88 3.01 19.52
CA LEU A 110 9.14 3.51 20.68
C LEU A 110 9.53 4.96 20.98
N LEU A 111 10.83 5.26 20.95
CA LEU A 111 11.30 6.64 21.07
C LEU A 111 10.76 7.50 19.93
N SER A 112 10.69 6.96 18.71
CA SER A 112 10.17 7.66 17.54
C SER A 112 8.71 8.09 17.71
N LEU A 113 7.87 7.20 18.26
CA LEU A 113 6.49 7.50 18.62
C LEU A 113 6.41 8.66 19.62
N HIS A 114 7.27 8.65 20.64
CA HIS A 114 7.33 9.71 21.66
C HIS A 114 7.79 11.06 21.08
N LEU A 115 8.82 11.06 20.24
CA LEU A 115 9.31 12.27 19.59
C LEU A 115 8.30 12.86 18.62
N PHE A 116 7.60 12.02 17.85
CA PHE A 116 6.55 12.48 16.96
C PHE A 116 5.38 13.09 17.73
N LYS A 117 4.94 12.46 18.84
CA LYS A 117 3.93 13.04 19.74
C LYS A 117 4.34 14.42 20.25
N LYS A 118 5.57 14.56 20.74
CA LYS A 118 6.11 15.84 21.21
C LYS A 118 6.14 16.90 20.10
N TRP A 119 6.46 16.51 18.87
CA TRP A 119 6.39 17.41 17.72
C TRP A 119 4.95 17.84 17.45
N LEU A 120 3.98 16.91 17.43
CA LEU A 120 2.55 17.21 17.25
C LEU A 120 1.99 18.14 18.34
N ASP A 121 2.39 17.98 19.60
CA ASP A 121 1.97 18.83 20.72
C ASP A 121 2.36 20.30 20.53
N SER A 122 3.39 20.58 19.71
CA SER A 122 3.80 21.94 19.33
C SER A 122 3.03 22.49 18.13
N GLN A 123 2.18 21.68 17.49
CA GLN A 123 1.38 22.04 16.33
C GLN A 123 -0.08 22.24 16.72
N ALA A 124 -0.83 22.97 15.91
CA ALA A 124 -2.26 23.22 16.11
C ALA A 124 -3.11 22.41 15.12
N PHE A 125 -2.89 21.09 15.06
CA PHE A 125 -3.65 20.18 14.19
C PHE A 125 -4.79 19.51 14.96
N THR A 126 -5.84 19.12 14.24
CA THR A 126 -6.97 18.34 14.77
C THR A 126 -7.14 17.12 13.87
N PHE A 127 -7.14 15.93 14.46
CA PHE A 127 -7.16 14.65 13.74
C PHE A 127 -7.66 13.55 14.67
N ASP A 128 -8.15 12.44 14.11
CA ASP A 128 -8.40 11.21 14.87
C ASP A 128 -7.08 10.47 15.09
N ALA A 129 -6.32 10.32 14.00
CA ALA A 129 -5.02 9.67 14.02
C ALA A 129 -3.95 10.51 13.31
N ALA A 130 -2.73 10.46 13.81
CA ALA A 130 -1.55 10.99 13.13
C ALA A 130 -0.61 9.86 12.74
N LEU A 131 -0.11 9.95 11.51
CA LEU A 131 0.81 8.99 10.91
C LEU A 131 2.08 9.72 10.48
N LEU A 132 3.22 9.32 11.01
CA LEU A 132 4.53 9.70 10.47
C LEU A 132 5.05 8.62 9.55
N ILE A 133 5.35 8.98 8.30
CA ILE A 133 6.16 8.18 7.38
C ILE A 133 7.58 8.75 7.45
N THR A 134 8.55 7.95 7.90
CA THR A 134 9.94 8.39 8.12
C THR A 134 10.94 7.70 7.19
N ALA A 135 12.11 8.32 6.96
CA ALA A 135 13.25 7.77 6.24
C ALA A 135 14.25 7.01 7.12
N TYR A 136 13.99 6.95 8.42
CA TYR A 136 14.84 6.23 9.36
C TYR A 136 14.40 4.77 9.48
N PRO A 137 15.28 3.80 9.19
CA PRO A 137 15.04 2.41 9.58
C PRO A 137 15.04 2.26 11.10
N PHE A 138 14.23 1.33 11.62
CA PHE A 138 14.16 1.07 13.06
C PHE A 138 15.17 0.02 13.53
N LEU A 139 15.75 0.23 14.72
CA LEU A 139 16.76 -0.65 15.34
C LEU A 139 16.21 -2.02 15.75
N ASP A 140 14.93 -2.10 16.07
CA ASP A 140 14.26 -3.25 16.65
C ASP A 140 13.67 -4.20 15.59
N SER A 141 14.06 -4.04 14.32
CA SER A 141 13.48 -4.75 13.16
C SER A 141 11.97 -4.55 12.99
N ASN A 142 11.37 -3.59 13.70
CA ASN A 142 10.00 -3.20 13.46
C ASN A 142 9.91 -2.36 12.18
N ILE A 143 8.77 -2.45 11.52
CA ILE A 143 8.46 -1.70 10.30
C ILE A 143 7.48 -0.55 10.57
N GLY A 144 6.96 -0.51 11.80
CA GLY A 144 6.01 0.47 12.31
C GLY A 144 5.87 0.36 13.83
N ARG A 145 5.25 1.38 14.42
CA ARG A 145 4.83 1.39 15.82
C ARG A 145 3.63 2.33 15.99
N ALA A 146 2.64 1.89 16.75
CA ALA A 146 1.47 2.69 17.10
C ALA A 146 1.12 2.63 18.58
N GLU A 147 0.37 3.63 19.04
CA GLU A 147 -0.37 3.57 20.29
C GLU A 147 -1.61 2.68 20.12
N LEU A 148 -1.86 1.77 21.06
CA LEU A 148 -2.99 0.84 20.99
C LEU A 148 -4.28 1.48 21.52
N GLY A 149 -5.33 1.53 20.69
CA GLY A 149 -6.69 1.91 21.12
C GLY A 149 -6.86 3.38 21.47
N THR A 150 -6.12 4.27 20.81
CA THR A 150 -6.10 5.71 21.12
C THR A 150 -6.79 6.60 20.08
N VAL A 151 -7.54 6.04 19.12
CA VAL A 151 -8.15 6.77 17.98
C VAL A 151 -8.94 8.04 18.36
N CYS A 152 -9.71 8.06 19.45
CA CYS A 152 -10.42 9.28 19.89
C CYS A 152 -9.66 10.09 20.96
N GLN A 153 -8.35 9.89 21.04
CA GLN A 153 -7.42 10.60 21.93
C GLN A 153 -6.25 11.22 21.14
N GLY A 154 -6.40 11.35 19.81
CA GLY A 154 -5.35 11.79 18.90
C GLY A 154 -4.31 10.70 18.68
N GLY A 155 -4.74 9.51 18.25
CA GLY A 155 -3.90 8.32 18.19
C GLY A 155 -2.70 8.49 17.27
N ILE A 156 -1.58 7.86 17.61
CA ILE A 156 -0.30 8.15 16.97
C ILE A 156 0.32 6.87 16.43
N SER A 157 0.89 6.97 15.23
CA SER A 157 1.65 5.89 14.59
C SER A 157 2.86 6.44 13.83
N VAL A 158 3.90 5.62 13.75
CA VAL A 158 5.11 5.87 12.95
C VAL A 158 5.40 4.64 12.10
N VAL A 159 5.79 4.82 10.84
CA VAL A 159 6.16 3.73 9.93
C VAL A 159 7.52 3.99 9.31
N ALA A 160 8.33 2.92 9.25
CA ALA A 160 9.67 2.92 8.67
C ALA A 160 9.60 3.03 7.13
N PRO A 161 10.70 3.39 6.45
CA PRO A 161 10.70 3.66 5.02
C PRO A 161 10.74 2.39 4.17
N TYR A 162 9.71 2.21 3.36
CA TYR A 162 9.74 1.32 2.21
C TYR A 162 9.45 2.08 0.91
N TYR A 163 8.63 3.14 0.96
CA TYR A 163 8.23 3.98 -0.19
C TYR A 163 7.67 3.21 -1.41
N ASP A 164 7.33 1.95 -1.18
CA ASP A 164 6.73 1.03 -2.13
C ASP A 164 5.35 0.59 -1.64
N ILE A 165 4.70 -0.31 -2.38
CA ILE A 165 3.35 -0.78 -2.09
C ILE A 165 3.24 -1.59 -0.78
N SER A 166 4.35 -2.12 -0.23
CA SER A 166 4.35 -2.78 1.07
C SER A 166 4.06 -1.80 2.21
N GLN A 167 4.37 -0.51 2.01
CA GLN A 167 4.04 0.56 2.96
C GLN A 167 2.53 0.62 3.27
N VAL A 168 1.67 0.23 2.33
CA VAL A 168 0.21 0.17 2.53
C VAL A 168 -0.15 -0.78 3.68
N GLN A 169 0.49 -1.95 3.73
CA GLN A 169 0.23 -2.94 4.77
C GLN A 169 0.68 -2.43 6.13
N ASN A 170 1.87 -1.84 6.19
CA ASN A 170 2.42 -1.28 7.43
C ASN A 170 1.53 -0.16 7.96
N ILE A 171 1.11 0.77 7.11
CA ILE A 171 0.21 1.85 7.51
C ILE A 171 -1.14 1.29 7.97
N ALA A 172 -1.74 0.37 7.21
CA ALA A 172 -3.03 -0.21 7.58
C ALA A 172 -2.95 -0.95 8.93
N HIS A 173 -1.85 -1.67 9.18
CA HIS A 173 -1.55 -2.36 10.42
C HIS A 173 -1.44 -1.40 11.61
N GLU A 174 -0.61 -0.35 11.48
CA GLU A 174 -0.40 0.61 12.56
C GLU A 174 -1.67 1.44 12.86
N LEU A 175 -2.44 1.82 11.84
CA LEU A 175 -3.76 2.43 12.04
C LEU A 175 -4.74 1.45 12.70
N GLY A 176 -4.59 0.14 12.46
CA GLY A 176 -5.36 -0.91 13.11
C GLY A 176 -5.10 -0.94 14.61
N HIS A 177 -3.83 -0.83 15.01
CA HIS A 177 -3.46 -0.64 16.42
C HIS A 177 -4.05 0.64 17.00
N VAL A 178 -4.01 1.77 16.29
CA VAL A 178 -4.68 3.02 16.75
C VAL A 178 -6.17 2.81 17.02
N LEU A 179 -6.84 2.02 16.18
CA LEU A 179 -8.24 1.62 16.35
C LEU A 179 -8.47 0.58 17.47
N GLY A 180 -7.41 0.05 18.09
CA GLY A 180 -7.49 -0.90 19.20
C GLY A 180 -7.32 -2.37 18.82
N LEU A 181 -6.92 -2.67 17.58
CA LEU A 181 -6.69 -4.04 17.16
C LEU A 181 -5.37 -4.58 17.71
N ASP A 182 -5.41 -5.76 18.32
CA ASP A 182 -4.20 -6.52 18.65
C ASP A 182 -3.75 -7.38 17.45
N HIS A 183 -2.53 -7.91 17.55
CA HIS A 183 -2.06 -8.88 16.58
C HIS A 183 -2.91 -10.16 16.54
N ASP A 184 -3.09 -10.72 15.35
CA ASP A 184 -3.63 -12.08 15.19
C ASP A 184 -2.68 -13.11 15.83
N GLY A 185 -3.24 -14.00 16.65
CA GLY A 185 -2.54 -15.10 17.29
C GLY A 185 -1.85 -14.76 18.62
N GLU A 186 -2.05 -13.55 19.15
CA GLU A 186 -1.53 -13.16 20.47
C GLU A 186 -2.62 -13.16 21.55
N THR A 187 -3.58 -12.25 21.46
CA THR A 187 -4.64 -12.06 22.46
C THR A 187 -6.01 -12.58 21.99
N ASN A 188 -6.06 -13.18 20.79
CA ASN A 188 -7.28 -13.64 20.15
C ASN A 188 -7.12 -15.03 19.50
N SER A 189 -8.23 -15.56 18.98
CA SER A 189 -8.30 -16.93 18.46
C SER A 189 -7.86 -17.09 16.99
N CYS A 190 -7.62 -16.00 16.29
CA CYS A 190 -7.25 -16.05 14.88
C CYS A 190 -5.77 -16.41 14.74
N PRO A 191 -5.38 -17.36 13.87
CA PRO A 191 -3.98 -17.72 13.70
C PRO A 191 -3.18 -16.59 13.05
N GLY A 192 -2.08 -16.15 13.68
CA GLY A 192 -1.14 -15.22 13.05
C GLY A 192 -0.46 -15.77 11.79
N SER A 193 -0.57 -17.08 11.51
CA SER A 193 -0.08 -17.69 10.28
C SER A 193 -0.92 -17.39 9.04
N ASP A 194 -2.15 -16.90 9.22
CA ASP A 194 -3.09 -16.71 8.11
C ASP A 194 -2.79 -15.47 7.26
N GLY A 195 -1.87 -14.60 7.69
CA GLY A 195 -1.38 -13.50 6.87
C GLY A 195 -2.36 -12.35 6.70
N PHE A 196 -3.31 -12.16 7.63
CA PHE A 196 -4.19 -10.99 7.65
C PHE A 196 -3.42 -9.72 8.05
N VAL A 197 -4.03 -8.55 7.83
CA VAL A 197 -3.41 -7.24 8.10
C VAL A 197 -2.79 -7.14 9.50
N MET A 198 -3.44 -7.69 10.53
CA MET A 198 -2.95 -7.63 11.93
C MET A 198 -1.96 -8.75 12.28
N ARG A 199 -1.37 -9.44 11.32
CA ARG A 199 -0.27 -10.37 11.59
C ARG A 199 0.96 -9.61 12.10
N ARG A 200 1.53 -10.06 13.22
CA ARG A 200 2.76 -9.46 13.82
C ARG A 200 3.97 -9.37 12.89
N ARG A 201 4.15 -10.35 12.00
CA ARG A 201 5.28 -10.43 11.05
C ARG A 201 4.73 -10.56 9.65
N SER A 202 4.70 -9.45 8.92
CA SER A 202 4.23 -9.44 7.53
C SER A 202 5.15 -10.25 6.62
N SER A 203 4.55 -10.83 5.58
CA SER A 203 5.27 -11.44 4.47
C SER A 203 4.74 -10.89 3.15
N PRO A 204 5.60 -10.60 2.17
CA PRO A 204 5.17 -10.28 0.81
C PRO A 204 4.31 -11.38 0.16
N LEU A 205 4.35 -12.60 0.70
CA LEU A 205 3.59 -13.77 0.23
C LEU A 205 2.22 -13.94 0.90
N ASP A 206 1.87 -13.06 1.84
CA ASP A 206 0.63 -13.17 2.60
C ASP A 206 -0.58 -12.87 1.71
N ARG A 207 -1.37 -13.92 1.46
CA ARG A 207 -2.54 -13.85 0.58
C ARG A 207 -3.65 -12.97 1.13
N ASN A 208 -3.76 -12.90 2.46
CA ASN A 208 -4.82 -12.18 3.16
C ASN A 208 -4.39 -10.77 3.59
N ALA A 209 -3.24 -10.27 3.15
CA ALA A 209 -2.68 -9.01 3.63
C ALA A 209 -3.42 -7.75 3.12
N HIS A 210 -4.56 -7.93 2.46
CA HIS A 210 -5.49 -6.88 2.02
C HIS A 210 -6.80 -6.87 2.84
N THR A 211 -6.96 -7.79 3.79
CA THR A 211 -8.17 -7.91 4.62
C THR A 211 -7.81 -8.14 6.08
N PHE A 212 -8.73 -7.78 6.96
CA PHE A 212 -8.64 -8.03 8.38
C PHE A 212 -9.20 -9.42 8.72
N SER A 213 -8.71 -10.02 9.81
CA SER A 213 -9.19 -11.31 10.30
C SER A 213 -10.59 -11.18 10.91
N ALA A 214 -11.27 -12.31 11.11
CA ALA A 214 -12.54 -12.32 11.84
C ALA A 214 -12.41 -11.76 13.27
N CYS A 215 -11.23 -11.90 13.89
CA CYS A 215 -10.97 -11.39 15.24
C CYS A 215 -10.85 -9.87 15.25
N SER A 216 -10.15 -9.29 14.26
CA SER A 216 -10.11 -7.84 14.07
C SER A 216 -11.51 -7.28 13.80
N VAL A 217 -12.28 -7.93 12.92
CA VAL A 217 -13.66 -7.54 12.62
C VAL A 217 -14.52 -7.53 13.88
N GLU A 218 -14.47 -8.60 14.68
CA GLU A 218 -15.28 -8.67 15.90
C GLU A 218 -14.88 -7.61 16.94
N HIS A 219 -13.57 -7.33 17.06
CA HIS A 219 -13.10 -6.27 17.96
C HIS A 219 -13.61 -4.89 17.50
N LEU A 220 -13.52 -4.58 16.20
CA LEU A 220 -14.04 -3.32 15.66
C LEU A 220 -15.55 -3.16 15.85
N ARG A 221 -16.35 -4.24 15.76
CA ARG A 221 -17.79 -4.17 16.04
C ARG A 221 -18.09 -3.70 17.46
N VAL A 222 -17.21 -4.01 18.42
CA VAL A 222 -17.35 -3.57 19.80
C VAL A 222 -16.89 -2.12 19.98
N LEU A 223 -15.77 -1.74 19.35
CA LEU A 223 -15.15 -0.43 19.58
C LEU A 223 -15.85 0.71 18.84
N LEU A 224 -16.13 0.53 17.54
CA LEU A 224 -16.59 1.62 16.67
C LEU A 224 -17.88 2.32 17.16
N PRO A 225 -18.92 1.63 17.68
CA PRO A 225 -20.12 2.29 18.18
C PRO A 225 -19.88 3.29 19.31
N SER A 226 -18.75 3.18 20.02
CA SER A 226 -18.36 4.10 21.10
C SER A 226 -17.38 5.20 20.66
N SER A 227 -16.86 5.13 19.43
CA SER A 227 -15.86 6.05 18.88
C SER A 227 -16.51 7.26 18.18
N GLN A 228 -17.00 8.21 18.96
CA GLN A 228 -17.74 9.39 18.46
C GLN A 228 -16.91 10.28 17.51
N CYS A 229 -15.58 10.30 17.67
CA CYS A 229 -14.68 11.09 16.82
C CYS A 229 -14.73 10.66 15.35
N LEU A 230 -15.02 9.38 15.08
CA LEU A 230 -15.05 8.80 13.74
C LEU A 230 -16.33 9.14 12.94
N SER A 231 -17.07 10.17 13.35
CA SER A 231 -18.28 10.57 12.64
C SER A 231 -17.91 11.12 11.25
N PRO A 232 -18.70 10.85 10.19
CA PRO A 232 -18.39 11.28 8.82
C PRO A 232 -18.61 12.80 8.58
N GLU A 233 -18.47 13.62 9.63
CA GLU A 233 -18.68 15.06 9.51
C GLU A 233 -17.52 15.68 8.72
N ASN A 234 -17.84 16.45 7.67
CA ASN A 234 -16.86 17.13 6.80
C ASN A 234 -15.84 16.21 6.09
N THR A 235 -16.20 14.96 5.81
CA THR A 235 -15.29 14.05 5.10
C THR A 235 -15.01 14.51 3.68
N THR A 236 -13.74 14.73 3.38
CA THR A 236 -13.27 14.93 2.01
C THR A 236 -12.67 13.63 1.49
N ALA A 237 -13.20 13.14 0.36
CA ALA A 237 -12.61 11.99 -0.32
C ALA A 237 -11.21 12.37 -0.80
N ILE A 238 -10.23 11.49 -0.59
CA ILE A 238 -8.85 11.70 -1.04
C ILE A 238 -8.85 11.86 -2.57
N ARG A 239 -8.38 13.01 -3.05
CA ARG A 239 -8.29 13.31 -4.48
C ARG A 239 -6.89 13.04 -5.00
N SER A 240 -6.68 11.86 -5.58
CA SER A 240 -5.44 11.50 -6.29
C SER A 240 -5.74 10.37 -7.28
N PRO A 241 -4.94 10.19 -8.35
CA PRO A 241 -4.90 8.92 -9.06
C PRO A 241 -4.60 7.76 -8.08
N ARG A 242 -5.06 6.55 -8.41
CA ARG A 242 -4.70 5.35 -7.65
C ARG A 242 -3.19 5.14 -7.71
N PHE A 243 -2.61 4.51 -6.68
CA PHE A 243 -1.16 4.33 -6.62
C PHE A 243 -0.62 3.59 -7.85
N GLY A 244 -1.31 2.56 -8.35
CA GLY A 244 -0.91 1.85 -9.57
C GLY A 244 -1.02 2.64 -10.88
N GLN A 245 -1.73 3.78 -10.88
CA GLN A 245 -1.73 4.72 -12.02
C GLN A 245 -0.50 5.62 -11.99
N LEU A 246 0.16 5.76 -10.83
CA LEU A 246 1.36 6.56 -10.61
C LEU A 246 2.64 5.70 -10.65
N VAL A 247 2.55 4.49 -10.11
CA VAL A 247 3.65 3.56 -9.87
C VAL A 247 3.34 2.23 -10.56
N GLY A 248 3.94 2.03 -11.73
CA GLY A 248 3.78 0.80 -12.53
C GLY A 248 4.63 -0.37 -12.01
N ALA A 249 4.63 -1.49 -12.76
CA ALA A 249 5.32 -2.72 -12.36
C ALA A 249 6.84 -2.56 -12.20
N ASP A 250 7.53 -1.94 -13.17
CA ASP A 250 8.98 -1.70 -13.07
C ASP A 250 9.34 -0.79 -11.91
N GLU A 251 8.55 0.26 -11.70
CA GLU A 251 8.77 1.20 -10.61
C GLU A 251 8.55 0.53 -9.24
N SER A 252 7.50 -0.29 -9.11
CA SER A 252 7.26 -1.10 -7.92
C SER A 252 8.46 -2.00 -7.60
N CYS A 253 9.02 -2.64 -8.63
CA CYS A 253 10.21 -3.47 -8.46
C CYS A 253 11.48 -2.68 -8.15
N ARG A 254 11.62 -1.48 -8.74
CA ARG A 254 12.79 -0.63 -8.51
C ARG A 254 12.85 -0.18 -7.07
N ARG A 255 11.71 0.17 -6.47
CA ARG A 255 11.65 0.57 -5.06
C ARG A 255 11.85 -0.60 -4.11
N TYR A 256 11.29 -1.77 -4.44
CA TYR A 256 11.37 -2.93 -3.56
C TYR A 256 12.71 -3.69 -3.63
N THR A 257 13.26 -3.90 -4.84
CA THR A 257 14.49 -4.70 -5.06
C THR A 257 15.68 -3.89 -5.59
N GLY A 258 15.47 -2.65 -6.02
CA GLY A 258 16.46 -1.91 -6.81
C GLY A 258 16.51 -2.32 -8.28
N LEU A 259 15.71 -3.30 -8.71
CA LEU A 259 15.72 -3.88 -10.07
C LEU A 259 14.35 -3.76 -10.74
N HIS A 260 14.17 -4.45 -11.88
CA HIS A 260 13.01 -4.32 -12.75
C HIS A 260 12.03 -5.48 -12.61
N VAL A 261 10.87 -5.38 -13.28
CA VAL A 261 9.98 -6.54 -13.38
C VAL A 261 10.67 -7.66 -14.15
N SER A 262 10.59 -8.88 -13.62
CA SER A 262 11.19 -10.08 -14.23
C SER A 262 10.41 -10.46 -15.48
N ARG A 263 10.83 -9.91 -16.63
CA ARG A 263 10.25 -10.25 -17.94
C ARG A 263 10.44 -11.73 -18.26
N TYR A 264 11.55 -12.31 -17.82
CA TYR A 264 11.77 -13.75 -17.88
C TYR A 264 10.69 -14.53 -17.12
N TYR A 265 10.19 -14.07 -15.96
CA TYR A 265 9.11 -14.78 -15.27
C TYR A 265 7.82 -14.85 -16.11
N TYR A 266 7.51 -13.77 -16.85
CA TYR A 266 6.28 -13.65 -17.65
C TYR A 266 6.38 -14.26 -19.07
N TYR A 267 7.52 -14.85 -19.43
CA TYR A 267 7.81 -15.37 -20.77
C TYR A 267 6.83 -16.44 -21.29
N LYS A 268 6.18 -17.20 -20.41
CA LYS A 268 5.19 -18.22 -20.79
C LYS A 268 3.79 -17.65 -21.08
N GLY A 269 3.68 -16.35 -21.25
CA GLY A 269 2.57 -15.75 -22.00
C GLY A 269 1.28 -15.61 -21.21
N SER A 270 1.36 -15.29 -19.91
CA SER A 270 0.18 -14.77 -19.27
C SER A 270 0.53 -13.79 -18.16
N TYR A 271 0.68 -12.53 -18.57
CA TYR A 271 0.55 -11.37 -17.68
C TYR A 271 -0.81 -11.33 -16.95
N THR A 272 -1.70 -12.32 -17.14
CA THR A 272 -2.98 -12.44 -16.41
C THR A 272 -2.83 -12.47 -14.89
N ARG A 273 -1.67 -12.90 -14.38
CA ARG A 273 -1.40 -12.93 -12.93
C ARG A 273 -0.69 -11.68 -12.42
N ILE A 274 -0.47 -10.67 -13.28
CA ILE A 274 0.20 -9.43 -12.90
C ILE A 274 -0.54 -8.67 -11.81
N CYS A 275 -1.86 -8.84 -11.72
CA CYS A 275 -2.65 -8.24 -10.66
C CYS A 275 -2.58 -9.03 -9.36
N GLU A 276 -2.32 -10.34 -9.41
CA GLU A 276 -2.10 -11.15 -8.19
C GLU A 276 -0.78 -10.76 -7.51
N SER A 277 0.29 -10.63 -8.29
CA SER A 277 1.60 -10.17 -7.82
C SER A 277 2.50 -9.75 -8.98
N VAL A 278 3.29 -8.70 -8.78
CA VAL A 278 4.38 -8.34 -9.69
C VAL A 278 5.65 -9.10 -9.28
N VAL A 279 6.23 -9.91 -10.17
CA VAL A 279 7.51 -10.58 -9.89
C VAL A 279 8.69 -9.70 -10.29
N CYS A 280 9.50 -9.33 -9.30
CA CYS A 280 10.67 -8.48 -9.45
C CYS A 280 11.96 -9.28 -9.57
N GLU A 281 12.89 -8.82 -10.39
CA GLU A 281 14.23 -9.41 -10.47
C GLU A 281 14.97 -9.25 -9.13
N VAL A 282 15.91 -10.17 -8.85
CA VAL A 282 16.77 -10.12 -7.67
C VAL A 282 18.24 -10.26 -8.07
N SER A 283 19.14 -9.71 -7.25
CA SER A 283 20.58 -9.82 -7.49
C SER A 283 21.12 -11.23 -7.22
N LEU A 284 22.28 -11.56 -7.79
CA LEU A 284 22.94 -12.86 -7.60
C LEU A 284 23.28 -13.20 -6.15
N GLU A 285 23.60 -12.19 -5.35
CA GLU A 285 23.94 -12.37 -3.94
C GLU A 285 22.77 -12.99 -3.19
N VAL A 286 21.54 -12.54 -3.49
CA VAL A 286 20.29 -13.11 -2.94
C VAL A 286 20.03 -14.53 -3.47
N ILE A 287 20.36 -14.80 -4.73
CA ILE A 287 20.19 -16.13 -5.36
C ILE A 287 21.17 -17.15 -4.76
N SER A 288 22.39 -16.75 -4.38
CA SER A 288 23.40 -17.67 -3.83
C SER A 288 23.09 -18.21 -2.44
N ASP A 289 22.32 -17.46 -1.63
CA ASP A 289 21.84 -17.94 -0.32
C ASP A 289 20.54 -18.76 -0.43
N ALA A 290 19.78 -18.59 -1.51
CA ALA A 290 18.60 -19.38 -1.79
C ALA A 290 18.98 -20.71 -2.44
N LYS A 291 18.72 -21.84 -1.75
CA LYS A 291 18.78 -23.21 -2.34
C LYS A 291 17.75 -23.46 -3.46
N PHE A 292 17.23 -22.43 -4.11
CA PHE A 292 16.13 -22.47 -5.06
C PHE A 292 16.45 -21.65 -6.31
N ASN A 293 16.00 -22.14 -7.47
CA ASN A 293 15.89 -21.38 -8.72
C ASN A 293 14.86 -20.26 -8.56
N VAL A 294 15.21 -19.19 -7.84
CA VAL A 294 14.35 -18.02 -7.65
C VAL A 294 14.55 -17.09 -8.85
N PHE A 295 13.59 -17.10 -9.79
CA PHE A 295 13.58 -16.22 -10.97
C PHE A 295 13.11 -14.77 -10.66
N GLY A 296 12.87 -14.48 -9.39
CA GLY A 296 12.42 -13.19 -8.89
C GLY A 296 11.66 -13.31 -7.56
N VAL A 297 11.38 -12.17 -6.93
CA VAL A 297 10.57 -12.08 -5.71
C VAL A 297 9.23 -11.43 -6.06
N PRO A 298 8.10 -12.06 -5.70
CA PRO A 298 6.79 -11.44 -5.89
C PRO A 298 6.61 -10.28 -4.90
N VAL A 299 6.11 -9.17 -5.42
CA VAL A 299 5.62 -8.02 -4.65
C VAL A 299 4.14 -7.83 -4.97
N ARG A 300 3.43 -7.15 -4.08
CA ARG A 300 2.02 -6.83 -4.29
C ARG A 300 1.86 -5.96 -5.52
N SER A 301 0.78 -6.17 -6.25
CA SER A 301 0.38 -5.32 -7.37
C SER A 301 -0.40 -4.11 -6.85
N PRO A 302 0.00 -2.89 -7.18
CA PRO A 302 -0.78 -1.70 -6.85
C PRO A 302 -2.18 -1.70 -7.50
N GLU A 303 -3.18 -1.17 -6.81
CA GLU A 303 -4.52 -0.99 -7.40
C GLU A 303 -4.48 0.10 -8.47
N GLY A 304 -5.25 -0.10 -9.55
CA GLY A 304 -5.24 0.81 -10.70
C GLY A 304 -4.05 0.62 -11.65
N MET A 305 -3.12 -0.29 -11.36
CA MET A 305 -2.04 -0.63 -12.29
C MET A 305 -2.61 -1.24 -13.57
N GLN A 306 -2.19 -0.73 -14.74
CA GLN A 306 -2.69 -1.22 -16.01
C GLN A 306 -2.27 -2.69 -16.24
N CYS A 307 -3.22 -3.53 -16.66
CA CYS A 307 -3.01 -4.95 -16.92
C CYS A 307 -3.48 -5.39 -18.32
N GLU A 308 -4.38 -4.62 -18.94
CA GLU A 308 -4.79 -4.77 -20.34
C GLU A 308 -5.28 -3.41 -20.88
N SER A 309 -5.54 -3.32 -22.19
CA SER A 309 -6.29 -2.22 -22.78
C SER A 309 -7.62 -2.03 -22.04
N ARG A 310 -7.86 -0.83 -21.49
CA ARG A 310 -9.08 -0.52 -20.71
C ARG A 310 -9.31 -1.41 -19.49
N HIS A 311 -8.25 -1.96 -18.90
CA HIS A 311 -8.33 -2.72 -17.66
C HIS A 311 -7.20 -2.35 -16.71
N SER A 312 -7.50 -2.41 -15.41
CA SER A 312 -6.54 -2.19 -14.33
C SER A 312 -6.70 -3.22 -13.22
N CYS A 313 -5.67 -3.36 -12.40
CA CYS A 313 -5.67 -4.27 -11.27
C CYS A 313 -6.58 -3.76 -10.16
N GLN A 314 -7.54 -4.59 -9.77
CA GLN A 314 -8.40 -4.35 -8.62
C GLN A 314 -8.61 -5.64 -7.83
N GLU A 315 -8.29 -5.61 -6.53
CA GLU A 315 -8.41 -6.75 -5.61
C GLU A 315 -7.71 -8.02 -6.15
N GLY A 316 -6.54 -7.84 -6.77
CA GLY A 316 -5.78 -8.96 -7.35
C GLY A 316 -6.25 -9.41 -8.74
N HIS A 317 -7.29 -8.79 -9.31
CA HIS A 317 -7.88 -9.16 -10.59
C HIS A 317 -7.71 -8.06 -11.65
N CYS A 318 -7.51 -8.45 -12.91
CA CYS A 318 -7.53 -7.52 -14.03
C CYS A 318 -8.97 -7.26 -14.45
N VAL A 319 -9.50 -6.08 -14.14
CA VAL A 319 -10.92 -5.74 -14.35
C VAL A 319 -11.08 -4.52 -15.25
N SER A 320 -12.25 -4.38 -15.88
CA SER A 320 -12.51 -3.27 -16.79
C SER A 320 -12.42 -1.93 -16.06
N ASP A 321 -11.64 -1.02 -16.62
CA ASP A 321 -11.41 0.32 -16.09
C ASP A 321 -11.39 1.34 -17.24
N PRO A 322 -12.42 2.20 -17.35
CA PRO A 322 -12.48 3.24 -18.37
C PRO A 322 -11.34 4.27 -18.28
N THR A 323 -10.75 4.44 -17.10
CA THR A 323 -9.64 5.37 -16.85
C THR A 323 -8.29 4.80 -17.28
N ALA A 324 -8.18 3.47 -17.43
CA ALA A 324 -6.99 2.82 -17.94
C ALA A 324 -6.79 3.11 -19.44
N SER A 325 -5.52 3.14 -19.86
CA SER A 325 -5.14 3.43 -21.25
C SER A 325 -5.78 2.44 -22.23
N PRO A 326 -6.27 2.90 -23.40
CA PRO A 326 -6.74 2.00 -24.46
C PRO A 326 -5.59 1.21 -25.11
N ILE A 327 -4.36 1.69 -24.96
CA ILE A 327 -3.17 1.10 -25.59
C ILE A 327 -2.50 0.20 -24.56
N TRP A 328 -2.35 -1.08 -24.92
CA TRP A 328 -1.60 -2.07 -24.16
C TRP A 328 -0.92 -3.04 -25.11
N ASN A 329 0.40 -3.12 -25.06
CA ASN A 329 1.14 -4.06 -25.88
C ASN A 329 1.11 -5.45 -25.23
N LYS A 330 0.14 -6.28 -25.62
CA LYS A 330 0.02 -7.66 -25.11
C LYS A 330 1.29 -8.52 -25.32
N ARG A 331 2.12 -8.18 -26.31
CA ARG A 331 3.37 -8.89 -26.62
C ARG A 331 4.57 -8.37 -25.83
N CYS A 332 4.52 -7.13 -25.35
CA CYS A 332 5.62 -6.49 -24.65
C CYS A 332 5.08 -5.38 -23.72
N PRO A 333 4.33 -5.73 -22.66
CA PRO A 333 3.56 -4.77 -21.88
C PRO A 333 4.43 -3.81 -21.05
N PHE A 334 5.66 -4.19 -20.76
CA PHE A 334 6.62 -3.39 -20.01
C PHE A 334 7.82 -2.94 -20.85
N GLY A 335 7.76 -3.14 -22.17
CA GLY A 335 8.90 -2.88 -23.05
C GLY A 335 10.09 -3.81 -22.76
N ASP A 336 11.22 -3.46 -23.35
CA ASP A 336 12.50 -4.11 -23.12
C ASP A 336 12.95 -4.05 -21.65
N THR A 337 13.67 -5.05 -21.16
CA THR A 337 14.34 -4.98 -19.85
C THR A 337 15.32 -3.81 -19.85
N PRO A 338 15.22 -2.86 -18.90
CA PRO A 338 16.17 -1.78 -18.80
C PRO A 338 17.58 -2.29 -18.49
N SER A 339 18.58 -1.60 -19.05
CA SER A 339 19.99 -1.94 -18.85
C SER A 339 20.48 -1.55 -17.44
N PRO A 340 21.44 -2.30 -16.87
CA PRO A 340 21.99 -3.56 -17.38
C PRO A 340 21.02 -4.73 -17.11
N PHE A 341 20.98 -5.72 -18.01
CA PHE A 341 20.35 -7.00 -17.63
C PHE A 341 21.00 -7.50 -16.35
N SER A 342 20.23 -8.08 -15.43
CA SER A 342 20.82 -8.66 -14.22
C SER A 342 22.02 -9.52 -14.64
N GLN A 343 23.22 -9.10 -14.22
CA GLN A 343 24.49 -9.82 -14.37
C GLN A 343 25.20 -9.76 -15.74
N GLN A 344 24.76 -8.95 -16.70
CA GLN A 344 25.52 -8.70 -17.94
C GLN A 344 25.53 -7.21 -18.30
N ILE A 345 26.69 -6.70 -18.75
CA ILE A 345 26.84 -5.33 -19.30
C ILE A 345 26.26 -5.27 -20.74
N GLN A 346 25.24 -6.10 -21.03
CA GLN A 346 24.57 -6.11 -22.32
C GLN A 346 23.28 -5.31 -22.22
N THR A 347 22.96 -4.63 -23.31
CA THR A 347 21.70 -3.94 -23.55
C THR A 347 20.87 -4.70 -24.57
N CYS A 348 19.58 -4.37 -24.72
CA CYS A 348 18.78 -4.97 -25.79
C CYS A 348 19.32 -4.64 -27.19
N LEU A 349 20.00 -3.50 -27.34
CA LEU A 349 20.70 -3.16 -28.58
C LEU A 349 21.89 -4.10 -28.86
N ASP A 350 22.64 -4.51 -27.83
CA ASP A 350 23.73 -5.47 -27.97
C ASP A 350 23.20 -6.86 -28.37
N VAL A 351 22.05 -7.25 -27.81
CA VAL A 351 21.35 -8.50 -28.13
C VAL A 351 20.95 -8.55 -29.60
N LYS A 352 20.39 -7.45 -30.13
CA LYS A 352 20.05 -7.31 -31.56
C LYS A 352 21.28 -7.47 -32.45
N ASN A 353 22.37 -6.77 -32.13
CA ASN A 353 23.60 -6.81 -32.92
C ASN A 353 24.28 -8.19 -32.92
N GLN A 354 24.10 -8.96 -31.84
CA GLN A 354 24.66 -10.32 -31.69
C GLN A 354 23.73 -11.41 -32.24
N THR A 355 22.65 -11.06 -32.94
CA THR A 355 21.67 -12.00 -33.52
C THR A 355 21.03 -12.92 -32.47
N LYS A 356 21.03 -12.50 -31.20
CA LYS A 356 20.49 -13.29 -30.08
C LYS A 356 18.97 -13.30 -30.05
N CYS A 357 18.32 -12.39 -30.77
CA CYS A 357 16.87 -12.34 -30.95
C CYS A 357 16.26 -13.58 -31.62
N ASP A 358 17.06 -14.54 -32.10
CA ASP A 358 16.50 -15.83 -32.54
C ASP A 358 16.12 -16.75 -31.39
N PHE A 359 16.70 -16.56 -30.21
CA PHE A 359 16.40 -17.34 -29.01
C PHE A 359 15.24 -16.71 -28.23
N LEU A 360 14.26 -17.55 -27.86
CA LEU A 360 13.05 -17.12 -27.13
C LEU A 360 13.36 -16.28 -25.89
N MET A 361 14.31 -16.73 -25.07
CA MET A 361 14.74 -16.00 -23.87
C MET A 361 15.10 -14.53 -24.14
N TRP A 362 15.82 -14.24 -25.23
CA TRP A 362 16.20 -12.88 -25.58
C TRP A 362 15.07 -12.10 -26.23
N LYS A 363 14.20 -12.77 -27.00
CA LYS A 363 12.96 -12.16 -27.51
C LYS A 363 12.04 -11.69 -26.38
N ASP A 364 12.02 -12.38 -25.25
CA ASP A 364 11.11 -12.07 -24.15
C ASP A 364 11.64 -10.93 -23.25
N ILE A 365 12.96 -10.90 -23.05
CA ILE A 365 13.66 -9.82 -22.32
C ILE A 365 13.74 -8.54 -23.17
N CYS A 366 13.90 -8.68 -24.48
CA CYS A 366 14.05 -7.57 -25.43
C CYS A 366 12.93 -7.55 -26.49
N CYS A 367 11.69 -7.64 -26.03
CA CYS A 367 10.54 -7.83 -26.91
C CYS A 367 10.23 -6.64 -27.83
N GLU A 368 10.62 -5.41 -27.51
CA GLU A 368 10.55 -4.30 -28.48
C GLU A 368 11.71 -4.40 -29.46
N THR A 369 12.94 -4.49 -28.95
CA THR A 369 14.13 -4.49 -29.81
C THR A 369 14.20 -5.67 -30.78
N CYS A 370 13.80 -6.87 -30.35
CA CYS A 370 13.79 -8.07 -31.18
C CYS A 370 12.62 -8.16 -32.16
N ASN A 371 11.61 -7.28 -32.04
CA ASN A 371 10.48 -7.18 -32.97
C ASN A 371 10.57 -5.97 -33.92
N MET A 372 11.65 -5.17 -33.86
CA MET A 372 11.95 -4.02 -34.73
C MET A 372 12.82 -4.37 -35.93
#